data_AF-A0A815TR21-F1
#
_entry.id   AF-A0A815TR21-F1
#
_cell.length_a   1.000
_cell.length_b   1.000
_cell.length_c   1.000
_cell.angle_alpha   90.00
_cell.angle_beta   90.00
_cell.angle_gamma   90.00
#
_symmetry.space_group_name_H-M   'P 1'
#
loop_
_entity.id
_entity.type
_entity.pdbx_description
1 polymer ?
#
loop_
_entity_poly.entity_id
_entity_poly.type
_entity_poly.pdbx_seq_one_letter_code
_entity_poly.pdbx_strand_id
1 'polypeptide(L)' 'MHISIDYAILLLVVVQCFETSHKSRNTCGYESCNLGQENKLNVHIVLHTHDDVGWLKTIDQYYYGCK' A
#
# COMPACT_ATOMS: atom_id res chain seq x y z
N MET A 1 -6.12 -35.24 32.94
CA MET A 1 -6.81 -34.36 31.98
C MET A 1 -6.14 -33.00 31.81
N HIS A 2 -5.62 -32.34 32.87
CA HIS A 2 -4.95 -31.03 32.74
C HIS A 2 -3.67 -31.07 31.89
N ILE A 3 -2.76 -32.01 32.17
CA ILE A 3 -1.51 -32.20 31.41
C ILE A 3 -1.75 -32.37 29.90
N SER A 4 -2.80 -33.08 29.51
CA SER A 4 -3.17 -33.30 28.10
C SER A 4 -3.66 -32.02 27.42
N ILE A 5 -4.29 -31.13 28.18
CA ILE A 5 -4.80 -29.83 27.71
C ILE A 5 -3.64 -28.84 27.58
N ASP A 6 -2.69 -28.85 28.51
CA ASP A 6 -1.52 -27.97 28.47
C ASP A 6 -0.65 -28.22 27.23
N TYR A 7 -0.43 -29.49 26.86
CA TYR A 7 0.26 -29.84 25.61
C TYR A 7 -0.53 -29.44 24.37
N ALA A 8 -1.86 -29.58 24.40
CA ALA A 8 -2.71 -29.18 23.27
C ALA A 8 -2.70 -27.65 23.07
N ILE A 9 -2.72 -26.87 24.15
CA ILE A 9 -2.63 -25.41 24.10
C ILE A 9 -1.25 -24.98 23.59
N LEU A 10 -0.17 -25.59 24.09
CA LEU A 10 1.19 -25.29 23.63
C LEU A 10 1.35 -25.59 22.12
N LEU A 11 0.78 -26.69 21.65
CA LEU A 11 0.80 -27.08 20.24
C LEU A 11 0.00 -26.08 19.37
N LEU A 12 -1.14 -25.61 19.85
CA LEU A 12 -1.95 -24.56 19.20
C LEU A 12 -1.21 -23.22 19.09
N VAL A 13 -0.54 -22.79 20.17
CA VAL A 13 0.23 -21.54 20.20
C VAL A 13 1.43 -21.61 19.26
N VAL A 14 2.13 -22.75 19.20
CA VAL A 14 3.26 -22.96 18.27
C VAL A 14 2.78 -22.95 16.81
N VAL A 15 1.64 -23.57 16.51
CA VAL A 15 1.03 -23.57 15.16
C VAL A 15 0.60 -22.15 14.74
N GLN A 16 0.00 -21.38 15.65
CA GLN A 16 -0.43 -20.00 15.37
C GLN A 16 0.75 -19.04 15.17
N CYS A 17 1.91 -19.30 15.79
CA CYS A 17 3.12 -18.49 15.63
C CYS A 17 3.73 -18.62 14.22
N PHE A 18 3.49 -19.72 13.50
CA PHE A 18 4.01 -19.94 12.14
C PHE A 18 3.27 -19.14 11.05
N GLU A 19 2.06 -18.62 11.32
CA GLU A 19 1.24 -17.93 10.31
C GLU A 19 1.18 -16.40 10.46
N THR A 20 2.31 -15.76 10.79
CA THR A 20 2.38 -14.27 10.81
C THR A 20 3.50 -13.69 9.97
N SER A 21 3.79 -14.28 8.81
CA SER A 21 4.52 -13.57 7.75
C SER A 21 3.63 -13.40 6.53
N HIS A 22 2.69 -12.45 6.63
CA HIS A 22 2.01 -11.93 5.44
C HIS A 22 3.02 -11.08 4.66
N LYS A 23 3.93 -11.76 3.96
CA LYS A 23 4.96 -11.14 3.13
C LYS A 23 4.23 -10.47 1.96
N SER A 24 3.99 -9.17 2.09
CA SER A 24 3.49 -8.34 0.99
C SER A 24 4.43 -8.55 -0.20
N ARG A 25 3.94 -9.23 -1.24
CA ARG A 25 4.68 -9.32 -2.50
C ARG A 25 4.66 -7.92 -3.08
N ASN A 26 5.83 -7.32 -3.28
CA ASN A 26 5.95 -6.06 -4.00
C ASN A 26 5.56 -6.32 -5.45
N THR A 27 4.29 -6.07 -5.80
CA THR A 27 3.79 -6.08 -7.17
C THR A 27 3.99 -4.68 -7.76
N CYS A 28 4.41 -4.59 -9.02
CA CYS A 28 4.52 -3.33 -9.76
C CYS A 28 3.43 -3.27 -10.83
N GLY A 29 3.15 -2.09 -11.39
CA GLY A 29 2.19 -1.95 -12.48
C GLY A 29 0.73 -1.97 -12.02
N TYR A 30 -0.17 -2.48 -12.86
CA TYR A 30 -1.60 -2.51 -12.60
C TYR A 30 -1.96 -3.41 -11.41
N GLU A 31 -1.12 -4.41 -11.14
CA GLU A 31 -1.21 -5.34 -10.02
C GLU A 31 -0.97 -4.66 -8.66
N SER A 32 -0.49 -3.41 -8.65
CA SER A 32 -0.34 -2.58 -7.46
C SER A 32 -1.49 -1.57 -7.27
N CYS A 33 -2.40 -1.44 -8.25
CA CYS A 33 -3.47 -0.46 -8.18
C CYS A 33 -4.54 -0.88 -7.17
N ASN A 34 -5.17 0.10 -6.52
CA ASN A 34 -6.34 -0.15 -5.69
C ASN A 34 -7.55 -0.41 -6.60
N LEU A 35 -8.12 -1.60 -6.55
CA LEU A 35 -9.27 -2.00 -7.37
C LEU A 35 -10.61 -1.42 -6.87
N GLY A 36 -10.61 -0.80 -5.69
CA GLY A 36 -11.83 -0.38 -5.01
C GLY A 36 -12.57 -1.54 -4.35
N GLN A 37 -13.78 -1.27 -3.88
CA GLN A 37 -14.68 -2.25 -3.27
C GLN A 37 -15.93 -2.40 -4.13
N GLU A 38 -16.35 -3.66 -4.37
CA GLU A 38 -17.59 -3.95 -5.09
C GLU A 38 -18.81 -3.40 -4.34
N ASN A 39 -19.83 -2.98 -5.10
CA ASN A 39 -21.09 -2.45 -4.58
C ASN A 39 -20.94 -1.20 -3.67
N LYS A 40 -19.83 -0.48 -3.77
CA LYS A 40 -19.62 0.82 -3.13
C LYS A 40 -19.24 1.88 -4.16
N LEU A 41 -19.49 3.14 -3.82
CA LEU A 41 -18.92 4.25 -4.57
C LEU A 41 -17.42 4.33 -4.27
N ASN A 42 -16.59 4.12 -5.29
CA ASN A 42 -15.14 4.24 -5.19
C ASN A 42 -14.71 5.60 -5.72
N VAL A 43 -14.08 6.41 -4.87
CA VAL A 43 -13.57 7.74 -5.22
C VAL A 43 -12.05 7.71 -5.17
N HIS A 44 -11.41 7.93 -6.33
CA HIS A 44 -9.96 8.00 -6.46
C HIS A 44 -9.53 9.46 -6.49
N ILE A 45 -8.94 9.95 -5.40
CA ILE A 45 -8.40 11.31 -5.34
C ILE A 45 -7.00 11.28 -5.95
N VAL A 46 -6.87 11.82 -7.16
CA VAL A 46 -5.60 11.88 -7.89
C VAL A 46 -4.98 13.27 -7.72
N LEU A 47 -4.13 13.39 -6.71
CA LEU A 47 -3.31 14.57 -6.54
C LEU A 47 -2.30 14.66 -7.70
N HIS A 48 -2.29 15.79 -8.40
CA HIS A 48 -1.37 16.06 -9.50
C HIS A 48 -0.99 17.54 -9.52
N THR A 49 0.14 17.85 -10.14
CA THR A 49 0.58 19.21 -10.47
C THR A 49 0.66 19.32 -11.99
N HIS A 50 0.20 20.45 -12.53
CA HIS A 50 0.41 20.79 -13.94
C HIS A 50 1.63 21.71 -14.03
N ASP A 51 2.77 21.16 -14.45
CA ASP A 51 4.00 21.93 -14.65
C ASP A 51 4.23 22.21 -16.13
N ASP A 52 4.05 23.47 -16.55
CA ASP A 52 4.29 23.89 -17.93
C ASP A 52 5.78 23.96 -18.24
N VAL A 53 6.23 23.18 -19.23
CA VAL A 53 7.64 23.15 -19.67
C VAL A 53 7.92 24.29 -20.65
N GLY A 54 7.80 25.51 -20.15
CA GLY A 54 7.92 26.72 -20.96
C GLY A 54 6.59 27.11 -21.60
N TRP A 55 5.94 28.14 -21.06
CA TRP A 55 4.71 28.71 -21.60
C TRP A 55 4.79 30.24 -21.59
N LEU A 56 4.47 30.86 -20.45
CA LEU A 56 4.64 32.30 -20.26
C LEU A 56 6.02 32.68 -19.70
N LYS A 57 6.70 31.72 -19.08
CA LYS A 57 8.08 31.84 -18.58
C LYS A 57 8.94 30.73 -19.15
N THR A 58 10.26 30.87 -19.08
CA THR A 58 11.20 29.81 -19.46
C THR A 58 11.14 28.65 -18.46
N ILE A 59 11.68 27.50 -18.88
CA ILE A 59 11.79 26.30 -18.03
C ILE A 59 12.49 26.64 -16.72
N ASP A 60 13.64 27.32 -16.78
CA ASP A 60 14.42 27.67 -15.59
C ASP A 60 13.66 28.61 -14.65
N GLN A 61 12.87 29.54 -15.19
CA GLN A 61 12.06 30.44 -14.37
C GLN A 61 10.94 29.71 -13.64
N TYR A 62 10.29 28.73 -14.28
CA TYR A 62 9.32 27.87 -13.59
C TYR A 62 10.00 26.95 -12.58
N TYR A 63 11.13 26.34 -12.95
CA TYR A 63 11.85 25.38 -12.10
C TYR A 63 12.44 26.03 -10.84
N TYR A 64 13.05 27.22 -10.96
CA TYR A 64 13.67 27.94 -9.85
C TYR A 64 12.74 28.97 -9.19
N GLY A 65 11.53 29.18 -9.71
CA GLY A 65 10.59 30.18 -9.20
C GLY A 65 11.07 31.63 -9.38
N CYS A 66 11.97 31.87 -10.33
CA CYS A 66 12.47 33.21 -10.64
C CYS A 66 11.38 34.04 -11.33
N LYS A 67 11.41 35.37 -11.09
CA LYS A 67 10.53 36.30 -11.77
C LYS A 67 11.00 36.57 -13.20
#